data_AF-A0A519MN69-F1
#
_entry.id   AF-A0A519MN69-F1
#
_cell.length_a   1.000
_cell.length_b   1.000
_cell.length_c   1.000
_cell.angle_alpha   90.00
_cell.angle_beta   90.00
_cell.angle_gamma   90.00
#
_symmetry.space_group_name_H-M   'P 1'
#
loop_
_entity.id
_entity.type
_entity.pdbx_description
1 polymer ?
#
loop_
_entity_poly.entity_id
_entity_poly.type
_entity_poly.pdbx_seq_one_letter_code
_entity_poly.pdbx_strand_id
1 'polypeptide(L)'
;MALPIITADQRLREKKGVKLVLLGKSGIGKTTQLKTLPEASTLFVDLEAGDLAVKDWRGDCVRPTTWPEFRDLVVFLAGPNPALPPEAPFSEAHYQHVCERYGDPAQLAKYDTYFVDSITVLARLALIWAKTQPQALSERTGKPDTRGAYGLLGTEMLGSLMHLQHARGKHVVFVSILDERMDDFNRKVFVPQIEGAKTSAELPGIVDEVVTLAEMKAEDGSSYRAFVTQTMNPYGYPAKDRSGQLDLLEPPDLRALIEKCAAATQHKNSKE
;
A
#
# COMPACT_ATOMS: atom_id res chain seq x y z
N MET A 1 -12.91 3.93 -35.47
CA MET A 1 -13.36 3.84 -34.06
C MET A 1 -13.45 5.26 -33.50
N ALA A 2 -14.50 5.58 -32.74
CA ALA A 2 -14.62 6.87 -32.08
C ALA A 2 -13.70 6.91 -30.85
N LEU A 3 -13.14 8.09 -30.53
CA LEU A 3 -12.37 8.30 -29.31
C LEU A 3 -13.28 8.03 -28.08
N PRO A 4 -12.91 7.12 -27.14
CA PRO A 4 -13.76 6.75 -26.01
C PRO A 4 -13.73 7.81 -24.91
N ILE A 5 -14.30 8.99 -25.19
CA ILE A 5 -14.44 10.08 -24.21
C ILE A 5 -15.53 9.67 -23.20
N ILE A 6 -15.16 9.57 -21.93
CA ILE A 6 -16.14 9.45 -20.84
C ILE A 6 -16.67 10.84 -20.45
N THR A 7 -17.98 10.94 -20.25
CA THR A 7 -18.63 12.18 -19.79
C THR A 7 -18.28 12.47 -18.33
N ALA A 8 -18.49 13.73 -17.90
CA ALA A 8 -18.36 14.10 -16.49
C ALA A 8 -19.20 13.16 -15.61
N ASP A 9 -20.50 12.99 -15.91
CA ASP A 9 -21.39 12.12 -15.13
C ASP A 9 -20.96 10.66 -15.08
N GLN A 10 -20.37 10.13 -16.16
CA GLN A 10 -19.78 8.78 -16.15
C GLN A 10 -18.58 8.72 -15.20
N ARG A 11 -17.63 9.67 -15.33
CA ARG A 11 -16.46 9.78 -14.43
C ARG A 11 -16.86 9.97 -12.96
N LEU A 12 -17.96 10.67 -12.70
CA LEU A 12 -18.46 10.95 -11.34
C LEU A 12 -19.15 9.74 -10.70
N ARG A 13 -19.75 8.85 -11.50
CA ARG A 13 -20.38 7.61 -11.02
C ARG A 13 -19.38 6.49 -10.71
N GLU A 14 -18.16 6.60 -11.20
CA GLU A 14 -17.12 5.60 -10.91
C GLU A 14 -16.74 5.64 -9.42
N LYS A 15 -16.93 4.52 -8.72
CA LYS A 15 -16.44 4.33 -7.36
C LYS A 15 -14.92 4.54 -7.36
N LYS A 16 -14.45 5.53 -6.63
CA LYS A 16 -13.01 5.76 -6.45
C LYS A 16 -12.56 5.14 -5.13
N GLY A 17 -11.48 4.37 -5.21
CA GLY A 17 -10.82 3.81 -4.04
C GLY A 17 -9.68 4.71 -3.59
N VAL A 18 -9.49 4.82 -2.29
CA VAL A 18 -8.39 5.56 -1.67
C VAL A 18 -7.17 4.65 -1.58
N LYS A 19 -6.02 5.08 -2.10
CA LYS A 19 -4.75 4.37 -1.93
C LYS A 19 -3.96 5.08 -0.84
N LEU A 20 -3.64 4.38 0.24
CA LEU A 20 -2.95 5.00 1.37
C LEU A 20 -1.82 4.12 1.89
N VAL A 21 -0.78 4.76 2.42
CA VAL A 21 0.20 4.10 3.28
C VAL A 21 0.01 4.56 4.72
N LEU A 22 -0.10 3.59 5.63
CA LEU A 22 -0.11 3.75 7.07
C LEU A 22 1.28 3.47 7.64
N LEU A 23 1.93 4.51 8.11
CA LEU A 23 3.26 4.51 8.71
C LEU A 23 3.17 4.58 10.23
N GLY A 24 4.19 4.10 10.94
CA GLY A 24 4.27 4.26 12.39
C GLY A 24 5.30 3.32 13.03
N LYS A 25 5.78 3.70 14.22
CA LYS A 25 6.75 2.90 14.99
C LYS A 25 6.24 1.48 15.25
N SER A 26 7.15 0.54 15.50
CA SER A 26 6.74 -0.81 15.93
C SER A 26 5.89 -0.74 17.20
N GLY A 27 4.86 -1.59 17.29
CA GLY A 27 3.97 -1.66 18.46
C GLY A 27 2.95 -0.53 18.63
N ILE A 28 2.92 0.51 17.78
CA ILE A 28 1.97 1.64 17.94
C ILE A 28 0.49 1.28 17.65
N GLY A 29 0.25 0.11 17.04
CA GLY A 29 -1.09 -0.36 16.68
C GLY A 29 -1.49 -0.09 15.24
N LYS A 30 -0.57 -0.24 14.28
CA LYS A 30 -0.88 -0.16 12.84
C LYS A 30 -1.83 -1.28 12.42
N THR A 31 -1.47 -2.53 12.69
CA THR A 31 -2.29 -3.73 12.39
C THR A 31 -3.66 -3.67 13.07
N THR A 32 -3.75 -3.12 14.28
CA THR A 32 -5.06 -2.98 14.97
C THR A 32 -6.04 -2.05 14.25
N GLN A 33 -5.56 -1.20 13.32
CA GLN A 33 -6.45 -0.40 12.47
C GLN A 33 -7.33 -1.24 11.56
N LEU A 34 -6.93 -2.48 11.27
CA LEU A 34 -7.77 -3.45 10.56
C LEU A 34 -9.14 -3.64 11.24
N LYS A 35 -9.19 -3.57 12.59
CA LYS A 35 -10.43 -3.70 13.37
C LYS A 35 -11.44 -2.57 13.17
N THR A 36 -10.99 -1.43 12.64
CA THR A 36 -11.88 -0.30 12.33
C THR A 36 -12.61 -0.51 11.02
N LEU A 37 -12.08 -1.37 10.14
CA LEU A 37 -12.63 -1.67 8.82
C LEU A 37 -13.74 -2.74 8.90
N PRO A 38 -14.72 -2.73 7.98
CA PRO A 38 -15.78 -3.73 7.96
C PRO A 38 -15.22 -5.12 7.60
N GLU A 39 -15.40 -6.10 8.48
CA GLU A 39 -14.85 -7.46 8.33
C GLU A 39 -15.32 -8.16 7.05
N ALA A 40 -16.62 -8.03 6.71
CA ALA A 40 -17.23 -8.72 5.57
C ALA A 40 -16.75 -8.20 4.20
N SER A 41 -16.19 -6.99 4.15
CA SER A 41 -15.77 -6.32 2.92
C SER A 41 -14.29 -5.92 2.93
N THR A 42 -13.49 -6.51 3.80
CA THR A 42 -12.05 -6.26 3.87
C THR A 42 -11.30 -7.56 3.70
N LEU A 43 -10.36 -7.57 2.74
CA LEU A 43 -9.40 -8.66 2.60
C LEU A 43 -8.10 -8.26 3.29
N PHE A 44 -7.70 -9.04 4.28
CA PHE A 44 -6.42 -8.90 4.94
C PHE A 44 -5.34 -9.66 4.17
N VAL A 45 -4.28 -8.98 3.75
CA VAL A 45 -3.09 -9.57 3.14
C VAL A 45 -1.98 -9.55 4.20
N ASP A 46 -1.84 -10.67 4.89
CA ASP A 46 -1.00 -10.84 6.07
C ASP A 46 0.35 -11.45 5.66
N LEU A 47 1.36 -10.58 5.59
CA LEU A 47 2.76 -10.92 5.26
C LEU A 47 3.60 -11.01 6.53
N GLU A 48 3.21 -10.27 7.57
CA GLU A 48 3.77 -10.37 8.90
C GLU A 48 3.05 -11.52 9.62
N ALA A 49 3.65 -12.23 10.57
CA ALA A 49 2.88 -13.18 11.39
C ALA A 49 2.04 -12.41 12.45
N GLY A 50 1.26 -11.42 11.98
CA GLY A 50 0.64 -10.34 12.75
C GLY A 50 -0.63 -10.74 13.48
N ASP A 51 -1.04 -12.01 13.37
CA ASP A 51 -2.26 -12.59 13.95
C ASP A 51 -2.49 -12.19 15.40
N LEU A 52 -1.42 -11.98 16.20
CA LEU A 52 -1.54 -11.62 17.61
C LEU A 52 -2.32 -10.32 17.86
N ALA A 53 -2.18 -9.30 17.00
CA ALA A 53 -2.82 -8.00 17.18
C ALA A 53 -4.32 -8.01 16.83
N VAL A 54 -4.76 -9.00 16.05
CA VAL A 54 -6.09 -9.06 15.42
C VAL A 54 -6.75 -10.44 15.55
N LYS A 55 -6.41 -11.21 16.59
CA LYS A 55 -6.94 -12.58 16.83
C LYS A 55 -8.46 -12.70 16.83
N ASP A 56 -9.14 -11.63 17.22
CA ASP A 56 -10.59 -11.49 17.32
C ASP A 56 -11.24 -10.95 16.04
N TRP A 57 -10.45 -10.52 15.04
CA TRP A 57 -10.95 -10.01 13.77
C TRP A 57 -11.36 -11.18 12.86
N ARG A 58 -12.60 -11.13 12.34
CA ARG A 58 -13.25 -12.27 11.68
C ARG A 58 -13.32 -12.15 10.16
N GLY A 59 -12.64 -11.17 9.58
CA GLY A 59 -12.59 -10.99 8.13
C GLY A 59 -11.68 -12.02 7.45
N ASP A 60 -11.77 -12.04 6.12
CA ASP A 60 -10.98 -12.98 5.30
C ASP A 60 -9.51 -12.55 5.23
N CYS A 61 -8.62 -13.55 5.16
CA CYS A 61 -7.18 -13.34 5.15
C CYS A 61 -6.48 -14.24 4.12
N VAL A 62 -5.48 -13.68 3.43
CA VAL A 62 -4.54 -14.40 2.57
C VAL A 62 -3.11 -14.14 3.04
N ARG A 63 -2.27 -15.19 2.97
CA ARG A 63 -0.89 -15.18 3.50
C ARG A 63 0.12 -15.61 2.44
N PRO A 64 0.46 -14.73 1.48
CA PRO A 64 1.54 -15.03 0.54
C PRO A 64 2.85 -15.14 1.31
N THR A 65 3.58 -16.22 1.09
CA THR A 65 4.83 -16.55 1.81
C THR A 65 6.07 -16.29 0.97
N THR A 66 5.90 -16.09 -0.33
CA THR A 66 6.98 -15.83 -1.28
C THR A 66 6.67 -14.60 -2.15
N TRP A 67 7.71 -14.00 -2.73
CA TRP A 67 7.54 -12.90 -3.67
C TRP A 67 6.66 -13.26 -4.89
N PRO A 68 6.86 -14.43 -5.56
CA PRO A 68 5.98 -14.84 -6.64
C PRO A 68 4.51 -14.96 -6.23
N GLU A 69 4.20 -15.54 -5.08
CA GLU A 69 2.82 -15.64 -4.59
C GLU A 69 2.18 -14.25 -4.36
N PHE A 70 2.93 -13.29 -3.82
CA PHE A 70 2.44 -11.93 -3.69
C PHE A 70 2.18 -11.28 -5.06
N ARG A 71 3.06 -11.51 -6.03
CA ARG A 71 2.92 -10.97 -7.38
C ARG A 71 1.70 -11.56 -8.12
N ASP A 72 1.44 -12.86 -7.95
CA ASP A 72 0.23 -13.52 -8.43
C ASP A 72 -1.01 -12.91 -7.77
N LEU A 73 -0.98 -12.72 -6.45
CA LEU A 73 -2.06 -12.06 -5.73
C LEU A 73 -2.31 -10.64 -6.27
N VAL A 74 -1.27 -9.85 -6.54
CA VAL A 74 -1.40 -8.49 -7.06
C VAL A 74 -2.14 -8.46 -8.40
N VAL A 75 -1.81 -9.35 -9.35
CA VAL A 75 -2.54 -9.40 -10.63
C VAL A 75 -3.98 -9.85 -10.43
N PHE A 76 -4.23 -10.78 -9.51
CA PHE A 76 -5.58 -11.24 -9.19
C PHE A 76 -6.43 -10.12 -8.59
N LEU A 77 -5.86 -9.31 -7.71
CA LEU A 77 -6.55 -8.22 -7.01
C LEU A 77 -6.84 -7.00 -7.90
N ALA A 78 -5.96 -6.71 -8.86
CA ALA A 78 -6.02 -5.50 -9.68
C ALA A 78 -6.42 -5.74 -11.15
N GLY A 79 -6.45 -7.00 -11.60
CA GLY A 79 -6.66 -7.37 -12.99
C GLY A 79 -5.38 -7.26 -13.84
N PRO A 80 -5.47 -7.59 -15.14
CA PRO A 80 -4.34 -7.52 -16.06
C PRO A 80 -4.05 -6.10 -16.52
N ASN A 81 -2.80 -5.84 -16.92
CA ASN A 81 -2.43 -4.65 -17.66
C ASN A 81 -2.32 -5.00 -19.16
N PRO A 82 -3.25 -4.53 -20.02
CA PRO A 82 -3.28 -4.88 -21.43
C PRO A 82 -2.14 -4.27 -22.25
N ALA A 83 -1.39 -3.32 -21.68
CA ALA A 83 -0.23 -2.71 -22.34
C ALA A 83 1.05 -3.55 -22.21
N LEU A 84 1.05 -4.59 -21.36
CA LEU A 84 2.22 -5.43 -21.11
C LEU A 84 2.27 -6.62 -22.08
N PRO A 85 3.47 -7.01 -22.53
CA PRO A 85 3.61 -8.20 -23.36
C PRO A 85 3.31 -9.47 -22.53
N PRO A 86 2.97 -10.61 -23.17
CA PRO A 86 2.49 -11.81 -22.48
C PRO A 86 3.44 -12.36 -21.39
N GLU A 87 4.75 -12.26 -21.63
CA GLU A 87 5.80 -12.73 -20.73
C GLU A 87 6.05 -11.83 -19.52
N ALA A 88 5.56 -10.59 -19.54
CA ALA A 88 5.76 -9.66 -18.44
C ALA A 88 4.85 -9.98 -17.26
N PRO A 89 5.31 -9.75 -16.01
CA PRO A 89 4.43 -9.73 -14.86
C PRO A 89 3.23 -8.81 -15.08
N PHE A 90 2.08 -9.21 -14.55
CA PHE A 90 0.80 -8.48 -14.65
C PHE A 90 0.18 -8.41 -16.06
N SER A 91 0.73 -9.13 -17.05
CA SER A 91 0.12 -9.27 -18.37
C SER A 91 -1.24 -10.00 -18.34
N GLU A 92 -1.97 -9.96 -19.46
CA GLU A 92 -3.18 -10.76 -19.65
C GLU A 92 -2.91 -12.26 -19.45
N ALA A 93 -1.80 -12.78 -19.99
CA ALA A 93 -1.44 -14.19 -19.85
C ALA A 93 -1.13 -14.56 -18.39
N HIS A 94 -0.44 -13.68 -17.67
CA HIS A 94 -0.18 -13.86 -16.24
C HIS A 94 -1.49 -13.88 -15.44
N TYR A 95 -2.40 -12.95 -15.71
CA TYR A 95 -3.71 -12.90 -15.05
C TYR A 95 -4.54 -14.16 -15.29
N GLN A 96 -4.62 -14.63 -16.54
CA GLN A 96 -5.36 -15.86 -16.86
C GLN A 96 -4.79 -17.08 -16.15
N HIS A 97 -3.46 -17.22 -16.12
CA HIS A 97 -2.81 -18.29 -15.37
C HIS A 97 -3.18 -18.25 -13.88
N VAL A 98 -3.21 -17.06 -13.28
CA VAL A 98 -3.59 -16.90 -11.88
C VAL A 98 -5.08 -17.19 -11.66
N CYS A 99 -5.97 -16.80 -12.58
CA CYS A 99 -7.40 -17.15 -12.52
C CYS A 99 -7.64 -18.67 -12.61
N GLU A 100 -6.87 -19.40 -13.42
CA GLU A 100 -6.93 -20.87 -13.43
C GLU A 100 -6.57 -21.48 -12.07
N ARG A 101 -5.63 -20.86 -11.35
CA ARG A 101 -5.15 -21.33 -10.05
C ARG A 101 -6.01 -20.90 -8.87
N TYR A 102 -6.45 -19.65 -8.83
CA TYR A 102 -7.18 -19.03 -7.70
C TYR A 102 -8.70 -19.04 -7.91
N GLY A 103 -9.16 -19.38 -9.11
CA GLY A 103 -10.58 -19.41 -9.48
C GLY A 103 -11.11 -18.07 -9.96
N ASP A 104 -12.44 -17.94 -9.95
CA ASP A 104 -13.13 -16.79 -10.51
C ASP A 104 -12.84 -15.50 -9.70
N PRO A 105 -12.30 -14.43 -10.32
CA PRO A 105 -12.07 -13.13 -9.67
C PRO A 105 -13.36 -12.47 -9.16
N ALA A 106 -14.55 -12.90 -9.58
CA ALA A 106 -15.83 -12.44 -9.03
C ALA A 106 -15.92 -12.65 -7.50
N GLN A 107 -15.16 -13.60 -6.93
CA GLN A 107 -15.04 -13.78 -5.48
C GLN A 107 -14.51 -12.54 -4.75
N LEU A 108 -13.75 -11.69 -5.44
CA LEU A 108 -13.19 -10.44 -4.89
C LEU A 108 -14.21 -9.29 -4.88
N ALA A 109 -15.37 -9.44 -5.54
CA ALA A 109 -16.37 -8.39 -5.66
C ALA A 109 -16.90 -7.92 -4.29
N LYS A 110 -16.96 -8.81 -3.31
CA LYS A 110 -17.42 -8.52 -1.94
C LYS A 110 -16.49 -7.59 -1.15
N TYR A 111 -15.21 -7.54 -1.50
CA TYR A 111 -14.24 -6.71 -0.77
C TYR A 111 -14.21 -5.30 -1.33
N ASP A 112 -14.27 -4.30 -0.46
CA ASP A 112 -14.03 -2.91 -0.81
C ASP A 112 -12.62 -2.45 -0.46
N THR A 113 -11.96 -3.14 0.47
CA THR A 113 -10.65 -2.76 1.00
C THR A 113 -9.69 -3.93 0.97
N TYR A 114 -8.47 -3.69 0.49
CA TYR A 114 -7.32 -4.57 0.64
C TYR A 114 -6.37 -3.96 1.67
N PHE A 115 -6.14 -4.66 2.78
CA PHE A 115 -5.24 -4.22 3.85
C PHE A 115 -3.96 -5.05 3.80
N VAL A 116 -2.87 -4.47 3.33
CA VAL A 116 -1.58 -5.14 3.08
C VAL A 116 -0.61 -4.84 4.23
N ASP A 117 -0.41 -5.83 5.12
CA ASP A 117 0.44 -5.70 6.31
C ASP A 117 1.56 -6.76 6.31
N SER A 118 2.83 -6.42 6.09
CA SER A 118 3.38 -5.08 5.79
C SER A 118 4.24 -5.09 4.54
N ILE A 119 4.32 -3.93 3.87
CA ILE A 119 5.27 -3.73 2.77
C ILE A 119 6.73 -3.75 3.25
N THR A 120 6.96 -3.60 4.57
CA THR A 120 8.26 -3.82 5.22
C THR A 120 8.71 -5.28 5.09
N VAL A 121 7.84 -6.24 5.42
CA VAL A 121 8.15 -7.67 5.25
C VAL A 121 8.17 -8.05 3.78
N LEU A 122 7.26 -7.49 2.98
CA LEU A 122 7.22 -7.72 1.55
C LEU A 122 8.56 -7.41 0.85
N ALA A 123 9.17 -6.27 1.19
CA ALA A 123 10.45 -5.87 0.59
C ALA A 123 11.58 -6.87 0.90
N ARG A 124 11.52 -7.57 2.04
CA ARG A 124 12.47 -8.64 2.36
C ARG A 124 12.23 -9.87 1.49
N LEU A 125 10.97 -10.28 1.29
CA LEU A 125 10.62 -11.39 0.38
C LEU A 125 11.07 -11.08 -1.05
N ALA A 126 10.81 -9.85 -1.52
CA ALA A 126 11.24 -9.36 -2.81
C ALA A 126 12.77 -9.40 -2.96
N LEU A 127 13.52 -8.98 -1.93
CA LEU A 127 14.98 -9.00 -1.96
C LEU A 127 15.55 -10.43 -1.95
N ILE A 128 14.94 -11.34 -1.18
CA ILE A 128 15.31 -12.76 -1.18
C ILE A 128 15.15 -13.34 -2.59
N TRP A 129 14.00 -13.08 -3.23
CA TRP A 129 13.75 -13.51 -4.61
C TRP A 129 14.70 -12.83 -5.60
N ALA A 130 14.92 -11.52 -5.48
CA ALA A 130 15.77 -10.76 -6.39
C ALA A 130 17.22 -11.29 -6.42
N LYS A 131 17.75 -11.72 -5.27
CA LYS A 131 19.09 -12.31 -5.16
C LYS A 131 19.27 -13.64 -5.90
N THR A 132 18.17 -14.33 -6.24
CA THR A 132 18.23 -15.59 -7.00
C THR A 132 18.08 -15.39 -8.50
N GLN A 133 17.82 -14.16 -8.95
CA GLN A 133 17.58 -13.87 -10.36
C GLN A 133 18.90 -13.66 -11.13
N PRO A 134 18.93 -13.94 -12.45
CA PRO A 134 20.11 -13.74 -13.28
C PRO A 134 20.67 -12.31 -13.23
N GLN A 135 19.80 -11.30 -13.10
CA GLN A 135 20.17 -9.88 -12.99
C GLN A 135 20.94 -9.56 -11.70
N ALA A 136 20.90 -10.44 -10.71
CA ALA A 136 21.67 -10.34 -9.48
C ALA A 136 22.98 -11.15 -9.53
N LEU A 137 23.44 -11.53 -10.73
CA LEU A 137 24.72 -12.18 -10.96
C LEU A 137 25.59 -11.33 -11.87
N SER A 138 26.87 -11.22 -11.56
CA SER A 138 27.84 -10.52 -12.40
C SER A 138 28.07 -11.28 -13.71
N GLU A 139 27.75 -10.67 -14.85
CA GLU A 139 28.01 -11.26 -16.18
C GLU A 139 29.48 -11.67 -16.39
N ARG A 140 30.41 -10.92 -15.78
CA ARG A 140 31.86 -11.17 -15.91
C ARG A 140 32.36 -12.33 -15.05
N THR A 141 31.75 -12.55 -13.87
CA THR A 141 32.34 -13.44 -12.85
C THR A 141 31.40 -14.53 -12.33
N GLY A 142 30.11 -14.46 -12.66
CA GLY A 142 29.06 -15.32 -12.13
C GLY A 142 28.78 -15.15 -10.63
N LYS A 143 29.49 -14.24 -9.93
CA LYS A 143 29.31 -14.00 -8.49
C LYS A 143 28.08 -13.14 -8.22
N PRO A 144 27.47 -13.24 -7.01
CA PRO A 144 26.37 -12.38 -6.62
C PRO A 144 26.68 -10.90 -6.79
N ASP A 145 25.81 -10.18 -7.50
CA ASP A 145 25.81 -8.73 -7.64
C ASP A 145 24.70 -8.12 -6.78
N THR A 146 25.12 -7.57 -5.64
CA THR A 146 24.23 -6.87 -4.72
C THR A 146 23.54 -5.68 -5.39
N ARG A 147 24.21 -4.95 -6.30
CA ARG A 147 23.60 -3.78 -6.97
C ARG A 147 22.47 -4.21 -7.89
N GLY A 148 22.69 -5.25 -8.70
CA GLY A 148 21.65 -5.87 -9.52
C GLY A 148 20.44 -6.33 -8.69
N ALA A 149 20.68 -7.00 -7.56
CA ALA A 149 19.60 -7.42 -6.65
C ALA A 149 18.77 -6.24 -6.10
N TYR A 150 19.40 -5.16 -5.64
CA TYR A 150 18.69 -3.97 -5.16
C TYR A 150 17.99 -3.19 -6.28
N GLY A 151 18.56 -3.18 -7.49
CA GLY A 151 17.92 -2.62 -8.68
C GLY A 151 16.63 -3.37 -9.03
N LEU A 152 16.68 -4.71 -8.99
CA LEU A 152 15.53 -5.55 -9.25
C LEU A 152 14.48 -5.44 -8.14
N LEU A 153 14.90 -5.43 -6.87
CA LEU A 153 14.02 -5.16 -5.72
C LEU A 153 13.20 -3.88 -5.94
N GLY A 154 13.86 -2.78 -6.31
CA GLY A 154 13.19 -1.50 -6.54
C GLY A 154 12.16 -1.60 -7.67
N THR A 155 12.52 -2.21 -8.80
CA THR A 155 11.62 -2.40 -9.94
C THR A 155 10.40 -3.25 -9.59
N GLU A 156 10.61 -4.38 -8.92
CA GLU A 156 9.57 -5.34 -8.55
C GLU A 156 8.60 -4.78 -7.49
N MET A 157 9.13 -4.14 -6.45
CA MET A 157 8.31 -3.49 -5.41
C MET A 157 7.47 -2.37 -6.00
N LEU A 158 8.10 -1.45 -6.75
CA LEU A 158 7.36 -0.34 -7.36
C LEU A 158 6.32 -0.84 -8.36
N GLY A 159 6.68 -1.82 -9.21
CA GLY A 159 5.76 -2.43 -10.16
C GLY A 159 4.52 -2.99 -9.48
N SER A 160 4.70 -3.76 -8.39
CA SER A 160 3.60 -4.35 -7.63
C SER A 160 2.72 -3.30 -6.94
N LEU A 161 3.33 -2.30 -6.29
CA LEU A 161 2.59 -1.24 -5.58
C LEU A 161 1.81 -0.34 -6.54
N MET A 162 2.41 0.02 -7.69
CA MET A 162 1.73 0.75 -8.76
C MET A 162 0.61 -0.10 -9.38
N HIS A 163 0.82 -1.41 -9.57
CA HIS A 163 -0.25 -2.27 -10.11
C HIS A 163 -1.46 -2.34 -9.16
N LEU A 164 -1.24 -2.43 -7.85
CA LEU A 164 -2.33 -2.34 -6.85
C LEU A 164 -3.03 -0.97 -6.80
N GLN A 165 -2.34 0.12 -7.20
CA GLN A 165 -2.97 1.42 -7.40
C GLN A 165 -4.10 1.34 -8.45
N HIS A 166 -3.96 0.45 -9.44
CA HIS A 166 -4.95 0.24 -10.50
C HIS A 166 -6.13 -0.67 -10.11
N ALA A 167 -6.18 -1.21 -8.89
CA ALA A 167 -7.37 -1.89 -8.38
C ALA A 167 -8.56 -0.91 -8.26
N ARG A 168 -9.31 -0.74 -9.36
CA ARG A 168 -10.36 0.27 -9.50
C ARG A 168 -11.49 0.02 -8.51
N GLY A 169 -11.98 1.10 -7.89
CA GLY A 169 -13.08 1.04 -6.92
C GLY A 169 -12.76 0.36 -5.59
N LYS A 170 -11.50 -0.05 -5.35
CA LYS A 170 -11.05 -0.67 -4.11
C LYS A 170 -10.14 0.28 -3.32
N HIS A 171 -10.35 0.39 -2.02
CA HIS A 171 -9.37 1.00 -1.11
C HIS A 171 -8.18 0.06 -0.98
N VAL A 172 -6.96 0.59 -0.97
CA VAL A 172 -5.75 -0.20 -0.73
C VAL A 172 -4.94 0.50 0.35
N VAL A 173 -4.70 -0.23 1.43
CA VAL A 173 -3.94 0.21 2.59
C VAL A 173 -2.64 -0.56 2.61
N PHE A 174 -1.52 0.16 2.51
CA PHE A 174 -0.20 -0.42 2.74
C PHE A 174 0.27 -0.08 4.14
N VAL A 175 0.72 -1.06 4.90
CA VAL A 175 1.31 -0.81 6.22
C VAL A 175 2.82 -0.91 6.14
N SER A 176 3.53 0.05 6.74
CA SER A 176 4.98 0.00 6.89
C SER A 176 5.40 0.45 8.28
N ILE A 177 6.49 -0.14 8.77
CA ILE A 177 7.18 0.39 9.95
C ILE A 177 7.82 1.74 9.57
N LEU A 178 7.85 2.67 10.53
CA LEU A 178 8.54 3.95 10.42
C LEU A 178 9.70 3.98 11.42
N ASP A 179 10.92 4.11 10.91
CA ASP A 179 12.13 4.28 11.71
C ASP A 179 12.33 5.75 12.05
N GLU A 180 12.81 6.03 13.27
CA GLU A 180 13.39 7.32 13.65
C GLU A 180 14.92 7.20 13.57
N ARG A 181 15.55 8.06 12.78
CA ARG A 181 17.00 8.12 12.59
C ARG A 181 17.52 9.52 12.85
N MET A 182 18.82 9.63 13.07
CA MET A 182 19.51 10.91 13.08
C MET A 182 20.20 11.08 11.74
N ASP A 183 20.01 12.23 11.09
CA ASP A 183 20.80 12.60 9.91
C ASP A 183 22.22 13.04 10.30
N ASP A 184 23.05 13.37 9.30
CA ASP A 184 24.43 13.83 9.50
C ASP A 184 24.55 15.14 10.31
N PHE A 185 23.42 15.85 10.49
CA PHE A 185 23.32 17.09 11.27
C PHE A 185 22.65 16.88 12.62
N ASN A 186 22.52 15.63 13.07
CA ASN A 186 21.91 15.24 14.33
C ASN A 186 20.43 15.70 14.45
N ARG A 187 19.73 15.76 13.31
CA ARG A 187 18.29 16.04 13.25
C ARG A 187 17.53 14.73 13.14
N LYS A 188 16.39 14.66 13.83
CA LYS A 188 15.49 13.53 13.73
C LYS A 188 14.85 13.50 12.35
N VAL A 189 14.98 12.36 11.67
CA VAL A 189 14.34 12.07 10.39
C VAL A 189 13.57 10.77 10.49
N PHE A 190 12.36 10.75 9.93
CA PHE A 190 11.49 9.60 9.95
C PHE A 190 11.43 8.96 8.56
N VAL A 191 11.77 7.68 8.47
CA VAL A 191 11.91 6.99 7.18
C VAL A 191 11.15 5.66 7.21
N PRO A 192 10.28 5.37 6.22
CA PRO A 192 9.66 4.05 6.11
C PRO A 192 10.72 2.95 6.04
N GLN A 193 10.58 1.94 6.89
CA GLN A 193 11.46 0.79 6.91
C GLN A 193 11.08 -0.16 5.76
N ILE A 194 11.65 0.11 4.58
CA ILE A 194 11.49 -0.71 3.38
C ILE A 194 12.90 -1.00 2.86
N GLU A 195 13.17 -2.25 2.50
CA GLU A 195 14.44 -2.60 1.86
C GLU A 195 14.57 -1.88 0.52
N GLY A 196 15.74 -1.26 0.30
CA GLY A 196 16.02 -0.45 -0.88
C GLY A 196 15.46 0.99 -0.79
N ALA A 197 16.31 1.97 -1.11
CA ALA A 197 15.94 3.38 -0.99
C ALA A 197 14.88 3.84 -2.01
N LYS A 198 14.85 3.22 -3.19
CA LYS A 198 13.99 3.64 -4.31
C LYS A 198 12.50 3.53 -3.97
N THR A 199 12.09 2.41 -3.38
CA THR A 199 10.69 2.17 -3.02
C THR A 199 10.19 3.20 -2.01
N SER A 200 10.94 3.43 -0.92
CA SER A 200 10.55 4.44 0.09
C SER A 200 10.48 5.85 -0.49
N ALA A 201 11.39 6.21 -1.40
CA ALA A 201 11.44 7.54 -1.99
C ALA A 201 10.26 7.82 -2.94
N GLU A 202 9.84 6.82 -3.72
CA GLU A 202 8.77 6.97 -4.70
C GLU A 202 7.38 6.66 -4.15
N LEU A 203 7.26 5.95 -3.02
CA LEU A 203 5.99 5.56 -2.41
C LEU A 203 5.00 6.74 -2.23
N PRO A 204 5.40 7.94 -1.77
CA PRO A 204 4.51 9.09 -1.71
C PRO A 204 3.96 9.53 -3.07
N GLY A 205 4.62 9.21 -4.19
CA GLY A 205 4.11 9.46 -5.54
C GLY A 205 3.04 8.46 -5.99
N ILE A 206 3.06 7.24 -5.44
CA ILE A 206 2.19 6.12 -5.83
C ILE A 206 0.82 6.20 -5.13
N VAL A 207 0.82 6.44 -3.83
CA VAL A 207 -0.43 6.47 -3.04
C VAL A 207 -1.12 7.83 -3.15
N ASP A 208 -2.41 7.92 -2.79
CA ASP A 208 -3.09 9.20 -2.62
C ASP A 208 -2.70 9.83 -1.29
N GLU A 209 -2.71 9.01 -0.23
CA GLU A 209 -2.56 9.44 1.16
C GLU A 209 -1.31 8.82 1.81
N VAL A 210 -0.55 9.62 2.54
CA VAL A 210 0.53 9.14 3.43
C VAL A 210 0.14 9.55 4.83
N VAL A 211 -0.02 8.56 5.71
CA VAL A 211 -0.58 8.77 7.05
C VAL A 211 0.37 8.18 8.07
N THR A 212 0.79 8.97 9.05
CA THR A 212 1.61 8.47 10.16
C THR A 212 0.77 8.31 11.42
N LEU A 213 0.65 7.09 11.94
CA LEU A 213 0.14 6.81 13.27
C LEU A 213 1.24 7.09 14.30
N ALA A 214 1.03 8.14 15.09
CA ALA A 214 1.96 8.63 16.08
C ALA A 214 1.32 8.75 17.47
N GLU A 215 2.18 8.81 18.48
CA GLU A 215 1.81 9.20 19.83
C GLU A 215 1.89 10.72 19.92
N MET A 216 0.77 11.35 20.28
CA MET A 216 0.60 12.78 20.43
C MET A 216 0.44 13.13 21.90
N LYS A 217 0.84 14.35 22.27
CA LYS A 217 0.61 14.90 23.61
C LYS A 217 -0.56 15.88 23.57
N ALA A 218 -1.52 15.71 24.46
CA ALA A 218 -2.57 16.68 24.73
C ALA A 218 -2.05 17.82 25.63
N GLU A 219 -2.83 18.90 25.72
CA GLU A 219 -2.49 20.08 26.54
C GLU A 219 -2.41 19.76 28.03
N ASP A 220 -3.19 18.78 28.49
CA ASP A 220 -3.18 18.27 29.88
C ASP A 220 -1.99 17.34 30.19
N GLY A 221 -1.11 17.11 29.19
CA GLY A 221 0.06 16.25 29.31
C GLY A 221 -0.21 14.76 29.08
N SER A 222 -1.46 14.35 28.83
CA SER A 222 -1.79 12.97 28.49
C SER A 222 -1.30 12.61 27.08
N SER A 223 -0.92 11.34 26.89
CA SER A 223 -0.56 10.81 25.58
C SER A 223 -1.77 10.12 24.94
N TYR A 224 -1.98 10.36 23.65
CA TYR A 224 -2.98 9.66 22.85
C TYR A 224 -2.39 9.29 21.48
N ARG A 225 -3.07 8.42 20.73
CA ARG A 225 -2.66 8.08 19.37
C ARG A 225 -3.48 8.90 18.37
N ALA A 226 -2.83 9.39 17.33
CA ALA A 226 -3.49 10.08 16.24
C ALA A 226 -2.81 9.76 14.91
N PHE A 227 -3.55 9.99 13.83
CA PHE A 227 -3.01 10.03 12.48
C PHE A 227 -2.54 11.45 12.16
N VAL A 228 -1.29 11.57 11.74
CA VAL A 228 -0.73 12.79 11.16
C VAL A 228 -0.86 12.67 9.64
N THR A 229 -1.58 13.61 9.03
CA THR A 229 -2.08 13.46 7.65
C THR A 229 -1.54 14.53 6.70
N GLN A 230 -1.16 15.70 7.21
CA GLN A 230 -0.73 16.84 6.40
C GLN A 230 0.79 16.93 6.27
N THR A 231 1.27 17.21 5.05
CA THR A 231 2.70 17.37 4.76
C THR A 231 3.35 18.47 5.60
N MET A 232 2.65 19.60 5.78
CA MET A 232 3.11 20.71 6.61
C MET A 232 2.72 20.50 8.08
N ASN A 233 3.17 19.39 8.69
CA ASN A 233 2.97 19.12 10.10
C ASN A 233 4.15 19.59 10.96
N PRO A 234 3.91 20.05 12.20
CA PRO A 234 4.97 20.54 13.09
C PRO A 234 5.84 19.42 13.70
N TYR A 235 5.49 18.16 13.46
CA TYR A 235 6.11 16.99 14.10
C TYR A 235 7.24 16.36 13.26
N GLY A 236 7.35 16.74 11.98
CA GLY A 236 8.32 16.20 11.03
C GLY A 236 7.99 14.79 10.51
N TYR A 237 6.77 14.29 10.78
CA TYR A 237 6.37 12.98 10.28
C TYR A 237 6.07 13.01 8.77
N PRO A 238 6.40 11.94 8.02
CA PRO A 238 5.97 11.80 6.64
C PRO A 238 4.45 11.73 6.56
N ALA A 239 3.86 12.67 5.86
CA ALA A 239 2.42 12.76 5.72
C ALA A 239 2.05 13.48 4.42
N LYS A 240 0.89 13.15 3.88
CA LYS A 240 0.37 13.72 2.64
C LYS A 240 -1.13 13.49 2.56
N ASP A 241 -1.86 14.58 2.36
CA ASP A 241 -3.29 14.56 2.04
C ASP A 241 -3.50 15.06 0.61
N ARG A 242 -3.91 14.15 -0.29
CA ARG A 242 -4.25 14.51 -1.68
C ARG A 242 -5.74 14.84 -1.80
N SER A 243 -6.57 14.30 -0.92
CA SER A 243 -8.00 14.61 -0.87
C SER A 243 -8.28 16.08 -0.50
N GLY A 244 -7.42 16.66 0.35
CA GLY A 244 -7.56 18.01 0.90
C GLY A 244 -8.72 18.14 1.88
N GLN A 245 -9.13 17.03 2.53
CA GLN A 245 -10.22 17.01 3.52
C GLN A 245 -9.75 16.66 4.92
N LEU A 246 -8.52 16.18 5.08
CA LEU A 246 -8.03 15.68 6.34
C LEU A 246 -7.54 16.85 7.21
N ASP A 247 -7.90 16.80 8.48
CA ASP A 247 -7.35 17.69 9.49
C ASP A 247 -5.92 17.27 9.81
N LEU A 248 -5.09 18.18 10.33
CA LEU A 248 -3.68 17.92 10.66
C LEU A 248 -3.51 16.64 11.49
N LEU A 249 -4.41 16.45 12.44
CA LEU A 249 -4.54 15.27 13.28
C LEU A 249 -5.93 14.69 13.11
N GLU A 250 -6.00 13.41 12.74
CA GLU A 250 -7.23 12.64 12.70
C GLU A 250 -7.22 11.58 13.82
N PRO A 251 -8.37 11.19 14.36
CA PRO A 251 -8.47 10.03 15.24
C PRO A 251 -7.91 8.78 14.55
N PRO A 252 -7.35 7.81 15.29
CA PRO A 252 -6.81 6.57 14.74
C PRO A 252 -7.94 5.58 14.40
N ASP A 253 -8.80 6.00 13.47
CA ASP A 253 -9.91 5.25 12.89
C ASP A 253 -9.75 5.26 11.36
N LEU A 254 -9.22 4.17 10.83
CA LEU A 254 -8.89 4.08 9.42
C LEU A 254 -10.12 4.08 8.51
N ARG A 255 -11.24 3.53 8.99
CA ARG A 255 -12.50 3.56 8.24
C ARG A 255 -12.99 4.99 8.09
N ALA A 256 -13.08 5.74 9.19
CA ALA A 256 -13.52 7.13 9.16
C ALA A 256 -12.61 8.00 8.28
N LEU A 257 -11.30 7.78 8.37
CA LEU A 257 -10.30 8.45 7.52
C LEU A 257 -10.56 8.19 6.02
N ILE A 258 -10.74 6.92 5.64
CA ILE A 258 -11.01 6.51 4.25
C ILE A 258 -12.33 7.13 3.76
N GLU A 259 -13.38 7.11 4.58
CA GLU A 259 -14.67 7.71 4.28
C GLU A 259 -14.54 9.23 4.04
N LYS A 260 -13.77 9.94 4.87
CA LYS A 260 -13.49 11.38 4.70
C LYS A 260 -12.77 11.68 3.39
N CYS A 261 -11.74 10.90 3.04
CA CYS A 261 -11.03 11.02 1.76
C CYS A 261 -11.92 10.71 0.56
N ALA A 262 -12.74 9.67 0.66
CA ALA A 262 -13.67 9.27 -0.40
C ALA A 262 -14.78 10.32 -0.61
N ALA A 263 -15.27 10.95 0.45
CA ALA A 263 -16.26 12.02 0.38
C ALA A 263 -15.73 13.26 -0.37
N ALA A 264 -14.45 13.61 -0.25
CA ALA A 264 -13.79 14.65 -1.06
C ALA A 264 -14.02 14.47 -2.56
N THR A 265 -13.94 13.20 -2.96
CA THR A 265 -14.03 12.76 -4.34
C THR A 265 -15.46 12.85 -4.87
N GLN A 266 -16.45 12.90 -3.96
CA GLN A 266 -17.87 13.07 -4.24
C GLN A 266 -18.34 14.54 -4.11
N HIS A 267 -17.86 15.31 -3.12
CA HIS A 267 -18.34 16.66 -2.81
C HIS A 267 -17.74 17.79 -3.66
N LYS A 268 -16.58 17.61 -4.30
CA LYS A 268 -16.16 18.50 -5.40
C LYS A 268 -17.14 18.46 -6.60
N ASN A 269 -18.18 17.63 -6.55
CA ASN A 269 -19.15 17.41 -7.63
C ASN A 269 -20.58 17.89 -7.31
N SER A 270 -20.79 18.68 -6.25
CA SER A 270 -22.12 19.23 -5.91
C SER A 270 -22.15 20.76 -5.80
N LYS A 271 -21.07 21.44 -6.19
CA LYS A 271 -20.98 22.91 -6.25
C LYS A 271 -20.49 23.36 -7.63
N GLU A 272 -21.24 23.01 -8.67
CA GLU A 272 -21.32 23.72 -9.94
C GLU A 272 -22.77 23.63 -10.45
#